data_AF-A0A379UV52-F1
#
_entry.id   AF-A0A379UV52-F1
#
_cell.length_a   1.000
_cell.length_b   1.000
_cell.length_c   1.000
_cell.angle_alpha   90.00
_cell.angle_beta   90.00
_cell.angle_gamma   90.00
#
_symmetry.space_group_name_H-M   'P 1'
#
loop_
_entity.id
_entity.type
_entity.pdbx_description
1 polymer ?
#
loop_
_entity_poly.entity_id
_entity_poly.type
_entity_poly.pdbx_seq_one_letter_code
_entity_poly.pdbx_strand_id
1 'polypeptide(L)'
;MKSIKSLMPEEARVQCKGFLFDLDGTLVDSLPAVERAWCSWADRFNLAHDEVLGFIHGKQAITSLRHFMAGKSERKLPLSLRAWSK
;
A
#
# COMPACT_ATOMS: atom_id res chain seq x y z
N MET A 1 -20.48 -11.99 -41.55
CA MET A 1 -20.16 -12.75 -40.32
C MET A 1 -18.71 -12.46 -39.95
N LYS A 2 -18.46 -11.49 -39.04
CA LYS A 2 -17.09 -11.15 -38.63
C LYS A 2 -16.65 -12.19 -37.60
N SER A 3 -15.63 -12.96 -37.98
CA SER A 3 -15.02 -14.00 -37.16
C SER A 3 -14.56 -13.42 -35.83
N ILE A 4 -15.09 -13.94 -34.74
CA ILE A 4 -14.67 -13.62 -33.37
C ILE A 4 -13.30 -14.26 -33.22
N LYS A 5 -12.24 -13.49 -33.53
CA LYS A 5 -10.87 -13.91 -33.22
C LYS A 5 -10.79 -14.18 -31.72
N SER A 6 -10.38 -15.40 -31.41
CA SER A 6 -10.09 -15.94 -30.08
C SER A 6 -9.54 -14.88 -29.12
N LEU A 7 -10.23 -14.70 -27.98
CA LEU A 7 -9.88 -13.81 -26.87
C LEU A 7 -8.74 -14.36 -25.99
N MET A 8 -7.94 -15.30 -26.50
CA MET A 8 -6.78 -15.80 -25.76
C MET A 8 -5.64 -14.78 -25.89
N PRO A 9 -5.12 -14.24 -24.78
CA PRO A 9 -4.01 -13.29 -24.85
C PRO A 9 -2.80 -13.96 -25.50
N GLU A 10 -2.06 -13.17 -26.28
CA GLU A 10 -0.81 -13.58 -26.91
C GLU A 10 0.18 -14.03 -25.83
N GLU A 11 0.81 -15.19 -25.99
CA GLU A 11 1.80 -15.69 -25.03
C GLU A 11 2.98 -14.73 -24.92
N ALA A 12 3.05 -14.00 -23.80
CA ALA A 12 4.19 -13.14 -23.50
C ALA A 12 5.38 -14.00 -23.00
N ARG A 13 6.50 -13.95 -23.72
CA ARG A 13 7.75 -14.63 -23.35
C ARG A 13 8.77 -13.61 -22.85
N VAL A 14 9.34 -13.85 -21.67
CA VAL A 14 10.39 -13.02 -21.09
C VAL A 14 11.62 -13.88 -20.81
N GLN A 15 12.80 -13.42 -21.23
CA GLN A 15 14.09 -14.00 -20.83
C GLN A 15 14.71 -13.16 -19.71
N CYS A 16 14.85 -13.75 -18.52
CA CYS A 16 15.47 -13.11 -17.37
C CYS A 16 16.11 -14.15 -16.44
N LYS A 17 16.96 -13.69 -15.52
CA LYS A 17 17.61 -14.58 -14.53
C LYS A 17 16.69 -14.95 -13.36
N GLY A 18 15.62 -14.19 -13.14
CA GLY A 18 14.67 -14.41 -12.06
C GLY A 18 13.61 -13.31 -12.02
N PHE A 19 12.59 -13.51 -11.19
CA PHE A 19 11.49 -12.58 -10.96
C PHE A 19 11.50 -12.14 -9.50
N LEU A 20 11.23 -10.85 -9.28
CA LEU A 20 10.95 -10.31 -7.96
C LEU A 20 9.48 -9.89 -7.94
N PHE A 21 8.73 -10.43 -6.99
CA PHE A 21 7.34 -10.06 -6.77
C PHE A 21 7.26 -9.21 -5.52
N ASP A 22 6.51 -8.11 -5.61
CA ASP A 22 6.05 -7.40 -4.42
C ASP A 22 4.99 -8.25 -3.69
N LEU A 23 4.67 -7.90 -2.45
CA LEU A 23 3.70 -8.64 -1.63
C LEU A 23 2.30 -8.06 -1.75
N ASP A 24 2.11 -6.86 -1.21
CA ASP A 24 0.81 -6.19 -1.05
C ASP A 24 0.29 -5.70 -2.40
N GLY A 25 -0.91 -6.12 -2.78
CA GLY A 25 -1.49 -5.78 -4.08
C GLY A 25 -0.85 -6.50 -5.27
N THR A 26 0.14 -7.37 -5.03
CA THR A 26 0.77 -8.21 -6.08
C THR A 26 0.50 -9.69 -5.84
N LEU A 27 0.94 -10.23 -4.70
CA LEU A 27 0.69 -11.62 -4.32
C LEU A 27 -0.53 -11.77 -3.41
N VAL A 28 -0.89 -10.72 -2.68
CA VAL A 28 -1.99 -10.71 -1.72
C VAL A 28 -2.90 -9.52 -1.97
N ASP A 29 -4.21 -9.75 -2.05
CA ASP A 29 -5.21 -8.67 -1.98
C ASP A 29 -5.34 -8.18 -0.52
N SER A 30 -4.43 -7.30 -0.13
CA SER A 30 -4.32 -6.80 1.24
C SER A 30 -5.06 -5.48 1.48
N LEU A 31 -5.63 -4.86 0.43
CA LEU A 31 -6.26 -3.54 0.52
C LEU A 31 -7.33 -3.47 1.63
N PRO A 32 -8.27 -4.42 1.76
CA PRO A 32 -9.29 -4.35 2.81
C PRO A 32 -8.69 -4.42 4.23
N ALA A 33 -7.60 -5.16 4.43
CA ALA A 33 -6.93 -5.25 5.73
C ALA A 33 -6.17 -3.97 6.05
N VAL A 34 -5.49 -3.38 5.07
CA VAL A 34 -4.77 -2.11 5.18
C VAL A 34 -5.73 -0.98 5.54
N GLU A 35 -6.86 -0.84 4.83
CA GLU A 35 -7.84 0.21 5.09
C GLU A 35 -8.43 0.11 6.51
N ARG A 36 -8.81 -1.09 6.95
CA ARG A 36 -9.31 -1.29 8.33
C ARG A 36 -8.29 -0.88 9.39
N ALA A 37 -7.01 -1.22 9.19
CA ALA A 37 -5.96 -0.86 10.12
C ALA A 37 -5.74 0.66 10.19
N TRP A 38 -5.83 1.35 9.05
CA TRP A 38 -5.73 2.81 8.98
C TRP A 38 -6.95 3.53 9.55
N CYS A 39 -8.18 3.07 9.29
CA CYS A 39 -9.38 3.61 9.93
C CYS A 39 -9.32 3.46 11.45
N SER A 40 -8.97 2.27 11.95
CA SER A 40 -8.79 2.04 13.39
C SER A 40 -7.69 2.92 13.99
N TRP A 41 -6.64 3.22 13.23
CA TRP A 41 -5.64 4.20 13.64
C TRP A 41 -6.19 5.62 13.66
N ALA A 42 -6.92 6.05 12.62
CA ALA A 42 -7.53 7.37 12.51
C ALA A 42 -8.47 7.67 13.68
N ASP A 43 -9.28 6.68 14.09
CA ASP A 43 -10.17 6.78 15.26
C ASP A 43 -9.42 7.17 16.53
N ARG A 44 -8.23 6.59 16.76
CA ARG A 44 -7.39 6.90 17.94
C ARG A 44 -6.82 8.31 17.95
N PHE A 45 -6.74 8.96 16.78
CA PHE A 45 -6.19 10.30 16.61
C PHE A 45 -7.26 11.33 16.23
N ASN A 46 -8.54 10.93 16.20
CA ASN A 46 -9.67 11.77 15.82
C ASN A 46 -9.48 12.43 14.44
N LEU A 47 -9.02 11.63 13.47
CA LEU A 47 -8.84 12.01 12.06
C LEU A 47 -9.98 11.45 11.20
N ALA A 48 -10.32 12.16 10.14
CA ALA A 48 -11.36 11.72 9.22
C ALA A 48 -10.86 10.55 8.35
N HIS A 49 -11.68 9.51 8.17
CA HIS A 49 -11.27 8.30 7.45
C HIS A 49 -11.00 8.58 5.98
N ASP A 50 -11.83 9.40 5.35
CA ASP A 50 -11.69 9.82 3.95
C ASP A 50 -10.39 10.57 3.69
N GLU A 51 -9.99 11.46 4.61
CA GLU A 51 -8.71 12.16 4.56
C GLU A 51 -7.53 11.17 4.65
N VAL A 52 -7.58 10.22 5.58
CA VAL A 52 -6.52 9.22 5.77
C VAL A 52 -6.42 8.29 4.57
N LEU A 53 -7.52 7.67 4.15
CA LEU A 53 -7.54 6.74 3.02
C LEU A 53 -7.14 7.45 1.72
N GLY A 54 -7.59 8.69 1.50
CA GLY A 54 -7.18 9.50 0.35
C GLY A 54 -5.68 9.78 0.28
N PHE A 55 -4.95 9.68 1.40
CA PHE A 55 -3.51 9.89 1.44
C PHE A 55 -2.67 8.61 1.39
N ILE A 56 -3.05 7.54 2.10
CA ILE A 56 -2.11 6.46 2.46
C ILE A 56 -1.77 5.47 1.34
N HIS A 57 -2.61 5.33 0.30
CA HIS A 57 -2.41 4.28 -0.71
C HIS A 57 -1.10 4.45 -1.47
N GLY A 58 -0.36 3.35 -1.64
CA GLY A 58 0.94 3.31 -2.32
C GLY A 58 2.09 4.00 -1.57
N LYS A 59 1.86 4.51 -0.35
CA LYS A 59 2.90 5.14 0.47
C LYS A 59 3.38 4.19 1.56
N GLN A 60 4.67 4.26 1.87
CA GLN A 60 5.20 3.60 3.06
C GLN A 60 4.47 4.10 4.31
N ALA A 61 4.17 3.18 5.24
CA ALA A 61 3.45 3.52 6.46
C ALA A 61 4.13 4.65 7.27
N ILE A 62 5.46 4.70 7.30
CA ILE A 62 6.21 5.76 7.99
C ILE A 62 5.98 7.15 7.38
N THR A 63 5.86 7.24 6.05
CA THR A 63 5.57 8.49 5.35
C THR A 63 4.19 9.01 5.73
N SER A 64 3.19 8.12 5.75
CA SER A 64 1.83 8.43 6.18
C SER A 64 1.77 8.86 7.65
N LEU A 65 2.45 8.15 8.54
CA LEU A 65 2.51 8.54 9.95
C LEU A 65 3.19 9.89 10.15
N ARG A 66 4.28 10.19 9.45
CA ARG A 66 4.93 11.51 9.53
C ARG A 66 4.05 12.64 9.02
N HIS A 67 3.26 12.39 7.97
CA HIS A 67 2.31 13.36 7.45
C HIS A 67 1.25 13.72 8.50
N PHE A 68 0.53 12.72 9.03
CA PHE A 68 -0.58 12.96 9.97
C PHE A 68 -0.12 13.28 11.40
N MET A 69 1.10 12.90 11.78
CA MET A 69 1.68 13.23 13.08
C MET A 69 2.67 14.39 13.02
N ALA A 70 2.58 15.26 12.00
CA ALA A 70 3.42 16.43 11.88
C ALA A 70 3.44 17.26 13.19
N GLY A 71 4.63 17.65 13.64
CA GLY A 71 4.83 18.37 14.90
C GLY A 71 4.77 17.50 16.18
N LYS A 72 4.47 16.20 16.09
CA LYS A 72 4.66 15.26 17.20
C LYS A 72 6.10 14.74 17.20
N SER A 73 6.63 14.46 18.39
CA SER A 73 7.96 13.83 18.51
C SER A 73 7.98 12.47 17.83
N GLU A 74 9.04 12.21 17.04
CA GLU A 74 9.28 10.89 16.43
C GLU A 74 9.31 9.75 17.45
N ARG A 75 9.54 10.05 18.75
CA ARG A 75 9.43 9.07 19.85
C ARG A 75 8.08 8.37 19.93
N LYS A 76 7.03 8.92 19.32
CA LYS A 76 5.69 8.30 19.27
C LYS A 76 5.52 7.30 18.12
N LEU A 77 6.44 7.23 17.17
CA LEU A 77 6.38 6.30 16.04
C LEU A 77 6.89 4.91 16.47
N PRO A 78 6.31 3.80 16.01
CA PRO A 78 6.82 2.45 16.30
C PRO A 78 8.31 2.32 15.94
N LEU A 79 9.11 1.72 16.84
CA LEU A 79 10.56 1.53 16.61
C LEU A 79 10.85 0.76 15.32
N SER A 80 10.01 -0.24 15.00
CA SER A 80 10.09 -1.01 13.76
C SER A 80 10.00 -0.14 12.51
N LEU A 81 9.26 0.97 12.53
CA LEU A 81 9.12 1.87 11.38
C LEU A 81 10.23 2.92 11.29
N ARG A 82 11.04 3.08 12.34
CA ARG A 82 12.20 3.99 12.33
C ARG A 82 13.42 3.36 11.68
N ALA A 83 13.60 2.05 11.86
CA ALA A 83 14.79 1.33 11.38
C ALA A 83 14.93 1.27 9.86
N TRP A 84 13.82 1.45 9.12
CA TRP A 84 13.77 1.37 7.65
C TRP A 84 13.68 2.74 6.97
N SER A 85 13.86 3.83 7.72
CA SER A 85 13.67 5.21 7.24
C SER A 85 14.95 5.86 6.68
N LYS A 86 15.83 5.11 6.03
CA LYS A 86 16.97 5.70 5.32
C LYS A 86 16.53 6.30 3.99
#